data_AF-A0A844EBJ8-F1
#
_entry.id   AF-A0A844EBJ8-F1
#
_cell.length_a   1.000
_cell.length_b   1.000
_cell.length_c   1.000
_cell.angle_alpha   90.00
_cell.angle_beta   90.00
_cell.angle_gamma   90.00
#
_symmetry.space_group_name_H-M   'P 1'
#
loop_
_entity.id
_entity.type
_entity.pdbx_description
1 polymer ?
#
loop_
_entity_poly.entity_id
_entity_poly.type
_entity_poly.pdbx_seq_one_letter_code
_entity_poly.pdbx_strand_id
1 'polypeptide(L)'
;KRNTDKFRSATLIEARVPKANLDISANPILESLVDTKLARTHQLHIGDKAVAINAVDVDQQTDQFLDANGNVQPDVYIWGVPLDGLRYVTNAAPRPGVNDTNLQTADKLAAQVLGLPVADNVEMD
;
A
#
# COMPACT_ATOMS: atom_id res chain seq x y z
N LYS A 1 10.97 2.55 -12.84
CA LYS A 1 11.06 3.31 -14.12
C LYS A 1 9.88 2.98 -15.01
N ARG A 2 9.19 4.01 -15.53
CA ARG A 2 8.08 3.84 -16.48
C ARG A 2 8.57 3.10 -17.73
N ASN A 3 7.79 2.16 -18.22
CA ASN A 3 8.09 1.55 -19.52
C ASN A 3 7.89 2.60 -20.61
N THR A 4 8.94 2.90 -21.35
CA THR A 4 8.91 3.87 -22.48
C THR A 4 9.00 3.17 -23.83
N ASP A 5 8.96 1.84 -23.85
CA ASP A 5 9.03 1.06 -25.07
C ASP A 5 7.84 1.37 -25.97
N LYS A 6 8.12 1.40 -27.28
CA LYS A 6 7.11 1.67 -28.31
C LYS A 6 6.99 0.45 -29.20
N PHE A 7 5.76 -0.01 -29.38
CA PHE A 7 5.45 -1.13 -30.26
C PHE A 7 4.43 -0.71 -31.31
N ARG A 8 4.54 -1.28 -32.51
CA ARG A 8 3.54 -1.13 -33.59
C ARG A 8 2.90 -2.49 -33.82
N SER A 9 1.58 -2.54 -33.75
CA SER A 9 0.79 -3.75 -34.02
C SER A 9 -0.53 -3.38 -34.67
N ALA A 10 -1.15 -4.33 -35.38
CA ALA A 10 -2.54 -4.22 -35.81
C ALA A 10 -3.52 -4.41 -34.64
N THR A 11 -3.11 -5.18 -33.62
CA THR A 11 -3.90 -5.48 -32.42
C THR A 11 -3.00 -5.59 -31.19
N LEU A 12 -3.41 -5.00 -30.07
CA LEU A 12 -2.74 -5.10 -28.77
C LEU A 12 -3.73 -5.66 -27.74
N ILE A 13 -3.33 -6.69 -27.00
CA ILE A 13 -4.04 -7.17 -25.82
C ILE A 13 -3.10 -7.02 -24.64
N GLU A 14 -3.46 -6.18 -23.68
CA GLU A 14 -2.73 -6.03 -22.42
C GLU A 14 -3.58 -6.61 -21.29
N ALA A 15 -3.09 -7.70 -20.67
CA ALA A 15 -3.70 -8.34 -19.52
C ALA A 15 -2.78 -8.32 -18.28
N ARG A 16 -1.79 -7.42 -18.29
CA ARG A 16 -0.83 -7.29 -17.20
C ARG A 16 -1.40 -6.36 -16.14
N VAL A 17 -1.44 -6.84 -14.90
CA VAL A 17 -1.56 -5.98 -13.72
C VAL A 17 -0.14 -5.64 -13.26
N PRO A 18 0.26 -4.36 -13.21
CA PRO A 18 1.55 -3.96 -12.69
C PRO A 18 1.72 -4.44 -11.24
N LYS A 19 2.92 -4.92 -10.90
CA LYS A 19 3.25 -5.26 -9.51
C LYS A 19 3.21 -3.98 -8.67
N ALA A 20 2.48 -4.00 -7.57
CA ALA A 20 2.56 -2.96 -6.55
C ALA A 20 3.97 -2.98 -5.94
N ASN A 21 4.74 -1.95 -6.25
CA ASN A 21 6.10 -1.82 -5.79
C ASN A 21 6.46 -0.33 -5.68
N LEU A 22 6.85 0.07 -4.46
CA LEU A 22 7.21 1.44 -4.13
C LEU A 22 8.40 1.96 -4.97
N ASP A 23 9.43 1.15 -5.18
CA ASP A 23 10.66 1.53 -5.92
C ASP A 23 10.43 1.83 -7.40
N ILE A 24 9.31 1.34 -7.96
CA ILE A 24 8.97 1.55 -9.37
C ILE A 24 7.59 2.17 -9.58
N SER A 25 6.95 2.65 -8.51
CA SER A 25 5.63 3.25 -8.56
C SER A 25 5.60 4.45 -9.51
N ALA A 26 4.49 4.59 -10.24
CA ALA A 26 4.21 5.77 -11.05
C ALA A 26 3.19 6.72 -10.39
N ASN A 27 2.82 6.45 -9.12
CA ASN A 27 2.02 7.38 -8.34
C ASN A 27 2.90 8.60 -7.98
N PRO A 28 2.54 9.82 -8.41
CA PRO A 28 3.40 11.00 -8.26
C PRO A 28 3.70 11.35 -6.80
N ILE A 29 2.80 11.03 -5.86
CA ILE A 29 3.02 11.27 -4.43
C ILE A 29 4.07 10.30 -3.91
N LEU A 30 3.91 9.00 -4.18
CA LEU A 30 4.87 7.98 -3.74
C LEU A 30 6.24 8.16 -4.40
N GLU A 31 6.27 8.48 -5.70
CA GLU A 31 7.49 8.82 -6.45
C GLU A 31 8.20 10.00 -5.77
N SER A 32 7.48 11.09 -5.47
CA SER A 32 8.04 12.24 -4.76
C SER A 32 8.54 11.91 -3.36
N LEU A 33 7.83 11.09 -2.59
CA LEU A 33 8.24 10.71 -1.23
C LEU A 33 9.50 9.84 -1.23
N VAL A 34 9.65 8.93 -2.20
CA VAL A 34 10.87 8.14 -2.37
C VAL A 34 12.03 9.02 -2.83
N ASP A 35 11.81 9.88 -3.84
CA ASP A 35 12.84 10.77 -4.39
C ASP A 35 13.39 11.75 -3.35
N THR A 36 12.52 12.21 -2.42
CA THR A 36 12.90 13.07 -1.28
C THR A 36 13.40 12.30 -0.06
N LYS A 37 13.55 10.97 -0.17
CA LYS A 37 14.01 10.09 0.91
C LYS A 37 13.13 10.13 2.16
N LEU A 38 11.84 10.36 1.98
CA LEU A 38 10.84 10.38 3.04
C LEU A 38 10.10 9.05 3.18
N ALA A 39 9.93 8.28 2.10
CA ALA A 39 9.34 6.95 2.14
C ALA A 39 10.39 5.85 1.94
N ARG A 40 10.10 4.66 2.49
CA ARG A 40 10.86 3.44 2.28
C ARG A 40 9.94 2.24 2.13
N THR A 41 10.48 1.17 1.55
CA THR A 41 9.85 -0.15 1.54
C THR A 41 9.81 -0.76 2.94
N HIS A 42 8.73 -1.44 3.28
CA HIS A 42 8.60 -2.18 4.54
C HIS A 42 9.72 -3.22 4.70
N GLN A 43 10.22 -3.38 5.93
CA GLN A 43 11.32 -4.29 6.26
C GLN A 43 10.83 -5.45 7.13
N LEU A 44 10.89 -6.67 6.60
CA LEU A 44 10.68 -7.89 7.36
C LEU A 44 11.98 -8.30 8.05
N HIS A 45 11.90 -8.62 9.34
CA HIS A 45 13.04 -9.17 10.09
C HIS A 45 12.95 -10.70 10.09
N ILE A 46 13.85 -11.36 9.36
CA ILE A 46 13.93 -12.82 9.24
C ILE A 46 15.24 -13.28 9.88
N GLY A 47 15.17 -13.66 11.15
CA GLY A 47 16.37 -13.85 11.99
C GLY A 47 17.14 -12.54 12.11
N ASP A 48 18.45 -12.57 11.86
CA ASP A 48 19.32 -11.39 11.94
C ASP A 48 19.33 -10.55 10.64
N LYS A 49 18.45 -10.85 9.67
CA LYS A 49 18.42 -10.17 8.37
C LYS A 49 17.15 -9.35 8.21
N ALA A 50 17.32 -8.10 7.79
CA ALA A 50 16.25 -7.29 7.25
C ALA A 50 16.06 -7.61 5.76
N VAL A 51 14.82 -7.88 5.36
CA VAL A 51 14.42 -8.16 3.98
C VAL A 51 13.33 -7.17 3.58
N ALA A 52 13.64 -6.33 2.59
CA ALA A 52 12.68 -5.37 2.05
C ALA A 52 11.59 -6.09 1.25
N ILE A 53 10.33 -5.69 1.46
CA ILE A 53 9.20 -6.06 0.60
C ILE A 53 8.66 -4.83 -0.13
N ASN A 54 7.97 -5.05 -1.24
CA ASN A 54 7.63 -3.98 -2.18
C ASN A 54 6.59 -2.96 -1.64
N ALA A 55 5.95 -3.26 -0.50
CA ALA A 55 4.95 -2.43 0.15
C ALA A 55 5.55 -1.16 0.75
N VAL A 56 4.75 -0.09 0.81
CA VAL A 56 5.08 1.10 1.61
C VAL A 56 5.17 0.72 3.09
N ASP A 57 6.13 1.31 3.80
CA ASP A 57 6.27 1.08 5.24
C ASP A 57 5.18 1.81 6.03
N VAL A 58 4.48 1.07 6.89
CA VAL A 58 3.40 1.56 7.74
C VAL A 58 3.47 0.89 9.10
N ASP A 59 2.90 1.55 10.12
CA ASP A 59 2.57 0.89 11.36
C ASP A 59 1.49 -0.17 11.08
N GLN A 60 1.79 -1.43 11.35
CA GLN A 60 0.91 -2.53 10.97
C GLN A 60 -0.41 -2.56 11.74
N GLN A 61 -0.53 -1.86 12.88
CA GLN A 61 -1.76 -1.79 13.67
C GLN A 61 -2.66 -0.62 13.25
N THR A 62 -2.07 0.46 12.74
CA THR A 62 -2.79 1.71 12.45
C THR A 62 -2.81 2.09 10.97
N ASP A 63 -2.01 1.45 10.11
CA ASP A 63 -1.79 1.84 8.70
C ASP A 63 -1.28 3.28 8.52
N GLN A 64 -0.77 3.89 9.59
CA GLN A 64 -0.10 5.19 9.52
C GLN A 64 1.26 5.03 8.85
N PHE A 65 1.58 5.98 7.96
CA PHE A 65 2.82 6.00 7.20
C PHE A 65 4.04 6.08 8.12
N LEU A 66 5.03 5.23 7.88
CA LEU A 66 6.35 5.32 8.51
C LEU A 66 7.32 6.04 7.58
N ASP A 67 7.95 7.10 8.08
CA ASP A 67 8.98 7.80 7.32
C ASP A 67 10.23 6.89 7.13
N ALA A 68 11.21 7.38 6.35
CA ALA A 68 12.44 6.65 6.09
C ALA A 68 13.25 6.28 7.36
N ASN A 69 13.05 7.01 8.47
CA ASN A 69 13.66 6.73 9.76
C ASN A 69 12.83 5.76 10.62
N GLY A 70 11.61 5.42 10.19
CA GLY A 70 10.67 4.58 10.93
C GLY A 70 9.79 5.34 11.92
N ASN A 71 9.69 6.68 11.80
CA ASN A 71 8.77 7.46 12.63
C ASN A 71 7.37 7.48 12.02
N VAL A 72 6.37 7.27 12.87
CA VAL A 72 4.96 7.38 12.51
C VAL A 72 4.63 8.82 12.12
N GLN A 73 4.02 8.98 10.96
CA GLN A 73 3.39 10.22 10.50
C GLN A 73 1.90 10.17 10.86
N PRO A 74 1.46 10.83 11.95
CA PRO A 74 0.18 10.54 12.59
C PRO A 74 -1.04 10.86 11.71
N ASP A 75 -0.92 11.85 10.82
CA ASP A 75 -2.02 12.31 9.97
C ASP A 75 -1.97 11.74 8.54
N VAL A 76 -1.05 10.81 8.28
CA VAL A 76 -0.86 10.21 6.96
C VAL A 76 -1.09 8.72 7.04
N TYR A 77 -2.08 8.24 6.29
CA TYR A 77 -2.43 6.83 6.21
C TYR A 77 -2.21 6.31 4.80
N ILE A 78 -1.77 5.06 4.68
CA ILE A 78 -1.63 4.37 3.39
C ILE A 78 -2.58 3.17 3.40
N TRP A 79 -3.30 2.96 2.31
CA TRP A 79 -4.34 1.93 2.24
C TRP A 79 -4.43 1.34 0.83
N GLY A 80 -4.80 0.06 0.75
CA GLY A 80 -5.00 -0.67 -0.49
C GLY A 80 -3.71 -1.06 -1.20
N VAL A 81 -3.71 -0.98 -2.53
CA VAL A 81 -2.66 -1.52 -3.42
C VAL A 81 -1.21 -1.17 -3.04
N PRO A 82 -0.87 0.04 -2.54
CA PRO A 82 0.50 0.34 -2.11
C PRO A 82 1.02 -0.55 -0.96
N LEU A 83 0.15 -1.26 -0.26
CA LEU A 83 0.49 -2.21 0.81
C LEU A 83 0.50 -3.67 0.34
N ASP A 84 0.40 -3.95 -0.96
CA ASP A 84 0.42 -5.33 -1.47
C ASP A 84 1.69 -6.09 -1.04
N GLY A 85 1.49 -7.32 -0.58
CA GLY A 85 2.54 -8.15 0.01
C GLY A 85 2.78 -7.91 1.50
N LEU A 86 2.31 -6.79 2.06
CA LEU A 86 2.11 -6.61 3.50
C LEU A 86 0.67 -6.96 3.89
N ARG A 87 -0.30 -6.48 3.13
CA ARG A 87 -1.73 -6.76 3.25
C ARG A 87 -2.15 -7.79 2.21
N TYR A 88 -3.07 -8.70 2.57
CA TYR A 88 -3.55 -9.73 1.67
C TYR A 88 -4.51 -9.16 0.60
N VAL A 89 -4.28 -9.51 -0.67
CA VAL A 89 -5.26 -9.35 -1.78
C VAL A 89 -5.80 -7.91 -1.95
N THR A 90 -4.94 -6.91 -1.76
CA THR A 90 -5.30 -5.48 -1.89
C THR A 90 -5.72 -5.03 -3.30
N ASN A 91 -5.44 -5.83 -4.32
CA ASN A 91 -5.74 -5.53 -5.72
C ASN A 91 -7.04 -6.15 -6.24
N ALA A 92 -7.70 -6.99 -5.43
CA ALA A 92 -8.99 -7.55 -5.80
C ALA A 92 -10.10 -6.52 -5.55
N ALA A 93 -11.09 -6.50 -6.46
CA ALA A 93 -12.30 -5.74 -6.22
C ALA A 93 -13.08 -6.37 -5.05
N PRO A 94 -13.71 -5.54 -4.17
CA PRO A 94 -14.60 -6.05 -3.15
C PRO A 94 -15.71 -6.92 -3.75
N ARG A 95 -15.96 -8.08 -3.13
CA ARG A 95 -16.98 -9.02 -3.63
C ARG A 95 -18.32 -8.76 -2.96
N PRO A 96 -19.45 -8.83 -3.68
CA PRO A 96 -20.76 -8.74 -3.05
C PRO A 96 -20.99 -9.87 -2.02
N GLY A 97 -21.62 -9.53 -0.90
CA GLY A 97 -22.02 -10.50 0.13
C GLY A 97 -20.88 -11.00 1.02
N VAL A 98 -19.69 -10.39 0.96
CA VAL A 98 -18.61 -10.64 1.93
C VAL A 98 -18.32 -9.37 2.74
N ASN A 99 -17.89 -9.55 3.99
CA ASN A 99 -17.40 -8.45 4.82
C ASN A 99 -15.96 -8.12 4.41
N ASP A 100 -15.77 -7.40 3.31
CA ASP A 100 -14.47 -7.20 2.67
C ASP A 100 -13.46 -6.46 3.57
N THR A 101 -12.29 -7.06 3.83
CA THR A 101 -11.28 -6.54 4.77
C THR A 101 -10.70 -5.20 4.34
N ASN A 102 -10.57 -4.97 3.03
CA ASN A 102 -10.08 -3.70 2.50
C ASN A 102 -11.10 -2.58 2.74
N LEU A 103 -12.41 -2.85 2.61
CA LEU A 103 -13.47 -1.90 2.96
C LEU A 103 -13.60 -1.67 4.47
N GLN A 104 -13.49 -2.73 5.29
CA GLN A 104 -13.46 -2.61 6.76
C GLN A 104 -12.31 -1.71 7.21
N THR A 105 -11.12 -1.89 6.62
CA THR A 105 -9.95 -1.05 6.89
C THR A 105 -10.21 0.40 6.48
N ALA A 106 -10.79 0.64 5.30
CA ALA A 106 -11.13 2.00 4.87
C ALA A 106 -12.09 2.71 5.85
N ASP A 107 -13.10 2.00 6.35
CA ASP A 107 -14.05 2.53 7.32
C ASP A 107 -13.37 2.86 8.66
N LYS A 108 -12.50 1.98 9.16
CA LYS A 108 -11.65 2.24 10.34
C LYS A 108 -10.83 3.51 10.17
N LEU A 109 -10.14 3.66 9.03
CA LEU A 109 -9.29 4.83 8.77
C LEU A 109 -10.12 6.11 8.66
N ALA A 110 -11.26 6.06 7.99
CA ALA A 110 -12.18 7.20 7.89
C ALA A 110 -12.70 7.62 9.28
N ALA A 111 -13.08 6.67 10.13
CA ALA A 111 -13.50 6.93 11.49
C ALA A 111 -12.38 7.58 12.32
N GLN A 112 -11.14 7.08 12.22
CA GLN A 112 -9.98 7.67 12.90
C GLN A 112 -9.72 9.11 12.45
N VAL A 113 -9.70 9.37 11.13
CA VAL A 113 -9.51 10.71 10.58
C VAL A 113 -10.60 11.69 11.03
N LEU A 114 -11.84 11.21 11.19
CA LEU A 114 -12.98 12.01 11.62
C LEU A 114 -13.14 12.09 13.15
N GLY A 115 -12.31 11.39 13.93
CA GLY A 115 -12.44 11.31 15.39
C GLY A 115 -13.71 10.59 15.85
N LEU A 116 -14.21 9.64 15.06
CA LEU A 116 -15.39 8.85 15.36
C LEU A 116 -15.02 7.52 16.03
N PRO A 117 -15.96 6.87 16.74
CA PRO A 117 -15.76 5.50 17.23
C PRO A 117 -15.41 4.54 16.09
N VAL A 118 -14.39 3.72 16.30
CA VAL A 118 -13.98 2.65 15.37
C VAL A 118 -14.77 1.38 15.69
N ALA A 119 -15.09 0.57 14.68
CA ALA A 119 -15.75 -0.71 14.88
C ALA A 119 -14.85 -1.72 15.65
N ASP A 120 -15.44 -2.52 16.52
CA ASP A 120 -14.69 -3.41 17.44
C ASP A 120 -14.06 -4.64 16.77
N ASN A 121 -14.54 -5.04 15.58
CA ASN A 121 -14.17 -6.29 14.90
C ASN A 121 -13.61 -6.06 13.49
N VAL A 122 -12.73 -5.08 13.32
CA VAL A 122 -12.07 -4.82 12.03
C VAL A 122 -11.02 -5.89 11.77
N GLU A 123 -11.23 -6.67 10.72
CA GLU A 123 -10.23 -7.61 10.21
C GLU A 123 -9.20 -6.82 9.39
N MET A 124 -8.04 -6.54 9.98
CA MET A 124 -6.87 -6.04 9.26
C MET A 124 -6.02 -7.22 8.84
N ASP A 125 -6.00 -7.49 7.53
CA ASP A 125 -5.08 -8.46 6.91
C ASP A 125 -3.64 -7.93 6.84
#